data_AF-A0A1J5JE83-F1
#
_entry.id   AF-A0A1J5JE83-F1
#
_cell.length_a   1.000
_cell.length_b   1.000
_cell.length_c   1.000
_cell.angle_alpha   90.00
_cell.angle_beta   90.00
_cell.angle_gamma   90.00
#
_symmetry.space_group_name_H-M   'P 1'
#
loop_
_entity.id
_entity.type
_entity.pdbx_description
1 polymer ?
#
loop_
_entity_poly.entity_id
_entity_poly.type
_entity_poly.pdbx_seq_one_letter_code
_entity_poly.pdbx_strand_id
1 'polypeptide(L)'
;MKLKPRHIILFFLLLLDLLLAPLVLRLPLFMKAQGFKTGLEAWKKETLAHPLAGPAILFKDRKMRNTWIWLQPAIGAAALYILLPIRPKKKFKHSSIGGPEAAGQGQHGTARWRTRKEIARTLTAWDLYGKPPGGFVVGAEDENRFTAWLDAGDTHCLVIGATRSGKSRRIIMPTIWALARAGQSMLVTDPKGELYAMTAGYLQRQGYRVVLIDFRDPRRGSRWNPLDPVVKALQEGNIPVASQAAWDIGNIITYQQPHYGDAIWPQAQESLTAALALVVAAEAPPAGKHLASAYALLTELGSGGGEKLDAYFRRFPQGHPARAAYGVAALSEDRLRSSIFTGTAAQLRLWGDPEVAWLTATQDHDLAGIGQEKTAVFLVVPDERSTRNVLATLYISQVYQALVDTARENGGSLPVRVNFLLDEVGNLPSIPDFDHRLTVAAGRGMRFLLAVQDLAQLKARYKDAARTITGNCATWVYLSTADVETQKIISAKTGQYTVRTESYSSQVRPADYSSGTTEGLAGRPLLLPDEVQRWPAGWALILQARENPARLPLPDLSAWPIAGELKPVAIDNPDQEVIAAPPVWLPGPPAGGEQAEAGENSGHSDIDIISNL
;
A
#
# COMPACT_ATOMS: atom_id res chain seq x y z
N MET A 1 -22.15 -42.98 -27.51
CA MET A 1 -22.42 -41.68 -28.17
C MET A 1 -23.71 -41.10 -27.60
N LYS A 2 -23.66 -40.13 -26.67
CA LYS A 2 -24.88 -39.57 -26.05
C LYS A 2 -25.58 -38.64 -27.04
N LEU A 3 -26.80 -38.95 -27.48
CA LEU A 3 -27.60 -38.04 -28.31
C LEU A 3 -27.82 -36.73 -27.54
N LYS A 4 -27.43 -35.59 -28.14
CA LYS A 4 -27.72 -34.28 -27.53
C LYS A 4 -29.23 -34.02 -27.63
N PRO A 5 -29.88 -33.38 -26.63
CA PRO A 5 -31.33 -33.15 -26.57
C PRO A 5 -31.94 -32.60 -27.86
N ARG A 6 -31.23 -31.70 -28.55
CA ARG A 6 -31.65 -31.13 -29.84
C ARG A 6 -31.89 -32.17 -30.95
N HIS A 7 -31.14 -33.26 -30.98
CA HIS A 7 -31.33 -34.33 -31.96
C HIS A 7 -32.54 -35.19 -31.62
N ILE A 8 -32.87 -35.32 -30.32
CA ILE A 8 -34.08 -35.99 -29.86
C ILE A 8 -35.31 -35.15 -30.27
N ILE A 9 -35.27 -33.83 -30.04
CA ILE A 9 -36.33 -32.89 -30.45
C ILE A 9 -36.51 -32.92 -31.98
N LEU A 10 -35.41 -32.87 -32.74
CA LEU A 10 -35.46 -32.98 -34.20
C LEU A 10 -36.05 -34.31 -34.67
N PHE A 11 -35.67 -35.42 -34.03
CA PHE A 11 -36.22 -36.73 -34.33
C PHE A 11 -37.74 -36.76 -34.11
N PHE A 12 -38.23 -36.23 -32.98
CA PHE A 12 -39.67 -36.14 -32.73
C PHE A 12 -40.40 -35.21 -33.70
N LEU A 13 -39.80 -34.07 -34.08
CA LEU A 13 -40.36 -33.15 -35.08
C LEU A 13 -40.60 -33.87 -36.42
N LEU A 14 -39.58 -34.56 -36.92
CA LEU A 14 -39.66 -35.28 -38.20
C LEU A 14 -40.60 -36.49 -38.11
N LEU A 15 -40.62 -37.18 -36.97
CA LEU A 15 -41.52 -38.31 -36.73
C LEU A 15 -42.99 -37.87 -36.68
N LEU A 16 -43.28 -36.76 -35.99
CA LEU A 16 -44.64 -36.18 -35.92
C LEU A 16 -45.10 -35.66 -37.28
N ASP A 17 -44.20 -35.02 -38.05
CA ASP A 17 -44.53 -34.58 -39.41
C ASP A 17 -44.90 -35.76 -40.30
N LEU A 18 -44.10 -36.83 -40.31
CA LEU A 18 -44.35 -37.99 -41.16
C LEU A 18 -45.64 -38.75 -40.79
N LEU A 19 -45.94 -38.86 -39.49
CA LEU A 19 -47.06 -39.66 -38.99
C LEU A 19 -48.38 -38.88 -38.93
N LEU A 20 -48.36 -37.65 -38.40
CA LEU A 20 -49.58 -36.91 -38.07
C LEU A 20 -49.95 -35.86 -39.11
N ALA A 21 -48.99 -35.20 -39.77
CA ALA A 21 -49.31 -34.15 -40.73
C ALA A 21 -50.22 -34.65 -41.88
N PRO A 22 -50.02 -35.85 -42.46
CA PRO A 22 -50.91 -36.36 -43.50
C PRO A 22 -52.34 -36.63 -42.99
N LEU A 23 -52.50 -36.97 -41.71
CA LEU A 23 -53.80 -37.21 -41.09
C LEU A 23 -54.54 -35.88 -40.89
N VAL A 24 -53.85 -34.85 -40.39
CA VAL A 24 -54.41 -33.50 -40.23
C VAL A 24 -54.78 -32.88 -41.57
N LEU A 25 -53.94 -33.05 -42.59
CA LEU A 25 -54.20 -32.53 -43.94
C LEU A 25 -55.45 -33.13 -44.60
N ARG A 26 -55.96 -34.27 -44.12
CA ARG A 26 -57.21 -34.86 -44.61
C ARG A 26 -58.47 -34.25 -44.00
N LEU A 27 -58.37 -33.56 -42.87
CA LEU A 27 -59.53 -32.99 -42.17
C LEU A 27 -60.43 -32.15 -43.11
N PRO A 28 -59.90 -31.26 -43.98
CA PRO A 28 -60.73 -30.52 -44.94
C PRO A 28 -61.50 -31.41 -45.93
N LEU A 29 -60.97 -32.59 -46.30
CA LEU A 29 -61.64 -33.53 -47.19
C LEU A 29 -62.86 -34.16 -46.52
N PHE A 30 -62.74 -34.56 -45.25
CA PHE A 30 -63.86 -35.09 -44.47
C PHE A 30 -64.94 -34.02 -44.24
N MET A 31 -64.54 -32.79 -43.90
CA MET A 31 -65.47 -31.67 -43.72
C MET A 31 -66.19 -31.31 -45.03
N LYS A 32 -65.51 -31.37 -46.18
CA LYS A 32 -66.12 -31.12 -47.49
C LYS A 32 -67.10 -32.23 -47.91
N ALA A 33 -66.82 -33.49 -47.55
CA ALA A 33 -67.64 -34.63 -47.96
C ALA A 33 -68.91 -34.81 -47.10
N GLN A 34 -68.86 -34.48 -45.81
CA GLN A 34 -69.93 -34.83 -44.85
C GLN A 34 -70.45 -33.63 -44.03
N GLY A 35 -70.00 -32.41 -44.32
CA GLY A 35 -70.30 -31.22 -43.53
C GLY A 35 -69.41 -31.08 -42.30
N PHE A 36 -69.40 -29.91 -41.66
CA PHE A 36 -68.41 -29.57 -40.62
C PHE A 36 -68.46 -30.48 -39.38
N LYS A 37 -69.62 -30.62 -38.73
CA LYS A 37 -69.76 -31.42 -37.50
C LYS A 37 -69.53 -32.91 -37.75
N THR A 38 -70.25 -33.48 -38.71
CA THR A 38 -70.18 -34.91 -39.05
C THR A 38 -68.81 -35.29 -39.62
N GLY A 39 -68.24 -34.44 -40.48
CA GLY A 39 -66.91 -34.63 -41.05
C GLY A 39 -65.79 -34.57 -40.01
N LEU A 40 -65.90 -33.70 -39.00
CA LEU A 40 -64.93 -33.65 -37.90
C LEU A 40 -64.97 -34.93 -37.05
N GLU A 41 -66.16 -35.44 -36.73
CA GLU A 41 -66.31 -36.69 -35.98
C GLU A 41 -65.81 -37.91 -36.77
N ALA A 42 -66.15 -37.98 -38.08
CA ALA A 42 -65.68 -39.04 -38.96
C ALA A 42 -64.16 -39.01 -39.11
N TRP A 43 -63.56 -37.83 -39.29
CA TRP A 43 -62.11 -37.66 -39.34
C TRP A 43 -61.45 -38.10 -38.03
N LYS A 44 -62.02 -37.71 -36.88
CA LYS A 44 -61.51 -38.08 -35.55
C LYS A 44 -61.55 -39.60 -35.35
N LYS A 45 -62.67 -40.24 -35.71
CA LYS A 45 -62.84 -41.70 -35.62
C LYS A 45 -61.81 -42.44 -36.48
N GLU A 46 -61.63 -42.01 -37.72
CA GLU A 46 -60.67 -42.61 -38.67
C GLU A 46 -59.22 -42.41 -38.20
N THR A 47 -58.89 -41.20 -37.74
CA THR A 47 -57.53 -40.84 -37.29
C THR A 47 -57.13 -41.61 -36.04
N LEU A 48 -58.08 -41.84 -35.11
CA LEU A 48 -57.85 -42.62 -33.89
C LEU A 48 -57.78 -44.13 -34.17
N ALA A 49 -58.51 -44.63 -35.16
CA ALA A 49 -58.45 -46.04 -35.55
C ALA A 49 -57.11 -46.39 -36.22
N HIS A 50 -56.51 -45.44 -36.96
CA HIS A 50 -55.29 -45.67 -37.74
C HIS A 50 -54.23 -44.55 -37.53
N PRO A 51 -53.66 -44.41 -36.32
CA PRO A 51 -52.77 -43.30 -35.96
C PRO A 51 -51.41 -43.30 -36.68
N LEU A 52 -51.02 -44.44 -37.27
CA LEU A 52 -49.76 -44.60 -38.01
C LEU A 52 -49.96 -44.66 -39.53
N ALA A 53 -51.15 -44.34 -40.04
CA ALA A 53 -51.44 -44.42 -41.47
C ALA A 53 -50.78 -43.33 -42.32
N GLY A 54 -50.16 -42.31 -41.71
CA GLY A 54 -49.54 -41.17 -42.39
C GLY A 54 -48.66 -41.54 -43.60
N PRO A 55 -47.66 -42.43 -43.47
CA PRO A 55 -46.84 -42.87 -44.59
C PRO A 55 -47.65 -43.57 -45.69
N ALA A 56 -48.55 -44.47 -45.33
CA ALA A 56 -49.39 -45.20 -46.29
C ALA A 56 -50.29 -44.25 -47.11
N ILE A 57 -50.74 -43.16 -46.49
CA ILE A 57 -51.52 -42.09 -47.13
C ILE A 57 -50.67 -41.36 -48.17
N LEU A 58 -49.44 -40.99 -47.81
CA LEU A 58 -48.50 -40.32 -48.72
C LEU A 58 -48.11 -41.20 -49.91
N PHE A 59 -48.03 -42.52 -49.74
CA PHE A 59 -47.76 -43.45 -50.84
C PHE A 59 -48.95 -43.59 -51.79
N LYS A 60 -50.16 -43.78 -51.25
CA LYS A 60 -51.38 -44.06 -52.06
C LYS A 60 -51.97 -42.83 -52.73
N ASP A 61 -51.93 -41.66 -52.09
CA ASP A 61 -52.58 -40.46 -52.58
C ASP A 61 -51.58 -39.42 -53.10
N ARG A 62 -51.52 -39.29 -54.43
CA ARG A 62 -50.61 -38.35 -55.12
C ARG A 62 -50.89 -36.89 -54.75
N LYS A 63 -52.15 -36.51 -54.51
CA LYS A 63 -52.52 -35.13 -54.21
C LYS A 63 -52.08 -34.77 -52.79
N MET A 64 -52.32 -35.66 -51.83
CA MET A 64 -51.87 -35.49 -50.45
C MET A 64 -50.35 -35.45 -50.33
N ARG A 65 -49.65 -36.30 -51.10
CA ARG A 65 -48.18 -36.28 -51.15
C ARG A 65 -47.65 -34.93 -51.61
N ASN A 66 -48.23 -34.36 -52.67
CA ASN A 66 -47.80 -33.04 -53.17
C ASN A 66 -48.06 -31.93 -52.15
N THR A 67 -49.20 -31.95 -51.46
CA THR A 67 -49.52 -30.97 -50.40
C THR A 67 -48.56 -31.09 -49.21
N TRP A 68 -48.21 -32.31 -48.80
CA TRP A 68 -47.23 -32.54 -47.73
C TRP A 68 -45.81 -32.10 -48.12
N ILE A 69 -45.37 -32.40 -49.36
CA ILE A 69 -44.08 -31.93 -49.90
C ILE A 69 -43.99 -30.40 -49.87
N TRP A 70 -45.09 -29.70 -50.17
CA TRP A 70 -45.13 -28.24 -50.17
C TRP A 70 -44.89 -27.61 -48.78
N LEU A 71 -45.16 -28.35 -47.70
CA LEU A 71 -44.94 -27.90 -46.31
C LEU A 71 -43.50 -28.16 -45.82
N GLN A 72 -42.74 -29.01 -46.52
CA GLN A 72 -41.39 -29.40 -46.10
C GLN A 72 -40.37 -28.25 -46.01
N PRO A 73 -40.42 -27.17 -46.83
CA PRO A 73 -39.53 -26.02 -46.65
C PRO A 73 -39.66 -25.36 -45.27
N ALA A 74 -40.87 -25.26 -44.72
CA ALA A 74 -41.10 -24.67 -43.39
C ALA A 74 -40.56 -25.57 -42.27
N ILE A 75 -40.75 -26.89 -42.41
CA ILE A 75 -40.23 -27.91 -41.47
C ILE A 75 -38.70 -27.96 -41.55
N GLY A 76 -38.13 -27.83 -42.75
CA GLY A 76 -36.70 -27.68 -42.98
C GLY A 76 -36.12 -26.44 -42.30
N ALA A 77 -36.81 -25.29 -42.35
CA ALA A 77 -36.40 -24.08 -41.65
C ALA A 77 -36.43 -24.26 -40.12
N ALA A 78 -37.47 -24.90 -39.58
CA ALA A 78 -37.57 -25.23 -38.16
C ALA A 78 -36.49 -26.22 -37.70
N ALA A 79 -36.21 -27.25 -38.50
CA ALA A 79 -35.13 -28.20 -38.27
C ALA A 79 -33.76 -27.51 -38.28
N LEU A 80 -33.53 -26.59 -39.22
CA LEU A 80 -32.31 -25.80 -39.31
C LEU A 80 -32.16 -24.90 -38.08
N TYR A 81 -33.25 -24.28 -37.59
CA TYR A 81 -33.24 -23.47 -36.37
C TYR A 81 -32.87 -24.30 -35.12
N ILE A 82 -33.37 -25.54 -35.02
CA ILE A 82 -33.02 -26.47 -33.92
C ILE A 82 -31.57 -26.94 -34.00
N LEU A 83 -31.02 -27.10 -35.20
CA LEU A 83 -29.66 -27.55 -35.43
C LEU A 83 -28.61 -26.43 -35.33
N LEU A 84 -28.96 -25.22 -35.77
CA LEU A 84 -28.12 -24.04 -35.68
C LEU A 84 -27.88 -23.74 -34.20
N PRO A 85 -26.62 -23.76 -33.72
CA PRO A 85 -26.34 -23.32 -32.37
C PRO A 85 -26.62 -21.82 -32.33
N ILE A 86 -27.75 -21.41 -31.73
CA ILE A 86 -27.83 -20.10 -31.08
C ILE A 86 -26.66 -20.13 -30.12
N ARG A 87 -25.54 -19.49 -30.47
CA ARG A 87 -24.42 -19.37 -29.55
C ARG A 87 -24.99 -18.65 -28.33
N PRO A 88 -25.17 -19.31 -27.16
CA PRO A 88 -25.28 -18.50 -25.96
C PRO A 88 -24.01 -17.65 -25.98
N LYS A 89 -24.14 -16.32 -25.87
CA LYS A 89 -22.99 -15.47 -25.52
C LYS A 89 -22.24 -16.24 -24.45
N LYS A 90 -20.97 -16.55 -24.71
CA LYS A 90 -20.12 -17.29 -23.75
C LYS A 90 -20.38 -16.64 -22.39
N LYS A 91 -21.07 -17.35 -21.49
CA LYS A 91 -21.02 -16.99 -20.08
C LYS A 91 -19.57 -17.20 -19.72
N PHE A 92 -18.79 -16.11 -19.77
CA PHE A 92 -17.53 -16.07 -19.05
C PHE A 92 -17.87 -16.58 -17.65
N LYS A 93 -17.14 -17.58 -17.17
CA LYS A 93 -17.16 -17.90 -15.74
C LYS A 93 -16.75 -16.60 -15.06
N HIS A 94 -17.72 -15.82 -14.63
CA HIS A 94 -17.48 -14.61 -13.86
C HIS A 94 -16.80 -15.10 -12.59
N SER A 95 -15.53 -14.71 -12.40
CA SER A 95 -15.12 -14.37 -11.04
C SER A 95 -16.17 -13.38 -10.55
N SER A 96 -16.72 -13.65 -9.36
CA SER A 96 -17.88 -13.02 -8.72
C SER A 96 -17.75 -11.52 -8.43
N ILE A 97 -16.82 -10.84 -9.11
CA ILE A 97 -16.52 -9.42 -9.02
C ILE A 97 -17.04 -8.79 -10.32
N GLY A 98 -18.16 -8.09 -10.28
CA GLY A 98 -18.69 -7.38 -11.44
C GLY A 98 -20.19 -7.20 -11.36
N GLY A 99 -20.62 -5.95 -11.58
CA GLY A 99 -22.02 -5.60 -11.67
C GLY A 99 -22.68 -6.02 -12.99
N PRO A 100 -23.90 -5.53 -13.26
CA PRO A 100 -24.64 -5.76 -14.51
C PRO A 100 -23.82 -5.43 -15.76
N GLU A 101 -24.17 -6.02 -16.91
CA GLU A 101 -23.55 -5.64 -18.19
C GLU A 101 -23.79 -4.15 -18.47
N ALA A 102 -22.77 -3.48 -19.03
CA ALA A 102 -22.89 -2.08 -19.43
C ALA A 102 -23.91 -1.93 -20.57
N ALA A 103 -24.69 -0.86 -20.54
CA ALA A 103 -25.71 -0.55 -21.54
C ALA A 103 -25.58 0.88 -22.07
N GLY A 104 -26.22 1.14 -23.22
CA GLY A 104 -26.18 2.47 -23.84
C GLY A 104 -24.81 2.85 -24.38
N GLN A 105 -24.52 4.16 -24.39
CA GLN A 105 -23.28 4.77 -24.91
C GLN A 105 -22.49 5.50 -23.82
N GLY A 106 -22.77 5.20 -22.54
CA GLY A 106 -22.08 5.83 -21.41
C GLY A 106 -22.70 7.11 -20.88
N GLN A 107 -24.01 7.30 -21.05
CA GLN A 107 -24.78 8.45 -20.57
C GLN A 107 -24.55 8.79 -19.08
N HIS A 108 -24.24 7.80 -18.24
CA HIS A 108 -23.97 7.95 -16.82
C HIS A 108 -22.55 7.50 -16.44
N GLY A 109 -21.65 7.42 -17.44
CA GLY A 109 -20.26 7.01 -17.27
C GLY A 109 -19.87 5.79 -18.09
N THR A 110 -18.57 5.59 -18.24
CA THR A 110 -17.96 4.57 -19.10
C THR A 110 -16.95 3.70 -18.35
N ALA A 111 -16.97 3.72 -17.01
CA ALA A 111 -16.06 2.94 -16.20
C ALA A 111 -16.20 1.45 -16.50
N ARG A 112 -15.07 0.75 -16.60
CA ARG A 112 -15.02 -0.69 -16.83
C ARG A 112 -13.74 -1.27 -16.28
N TRP A 113 -13.64 -2.58 -16.23
CA TRP A 113 -12.37 -3.24 -15.93
C TRP A 113 -11.38 -3.09 -17.09
N ARG A 114 -10.11 -2.87 -16.76
CA ARG A 114 -9.02 -2.96 -17.75
C ARG A 114 -8.92 -4.37 -18.32
N THR A 115 -8.62 -4.45 -19.60
CA THR A 115 -8.20 -5.67 -20.29
C THR A 115 -6.74 -5.98 -19.97
N ARG A 116 -6.32 -7.24 -20.13
CA ARG A 116 -4.91 -7.64 -19.91
C ARG A 116 -3.91 -6.82 -20.74
N LYS A 117 -4.30 -6.43 -21.97
CA LYS A 117 -3.50 -5.56 -22.84
C LYS A 117 -3.33 -4.15 -22.27
N GLU A 118 -4.38 -3.59 -21.67
CA GLU A 118 -4.31 -2.28 -21.01
C GLU A 118 -3.49 -2.33 -19.73
N ILE A 119 -3.63 -3.39 -18.93
CA ILE A 119 -2.80 -3.63 -17.75
C ILE A 119 -1.31 -3.66 -18.13
N ALA A 120 -0.96 -4.38 -19.20
CA ALA A 120 0.42 -4.48 -19.69
C ALA A 120 1.00 -3.17 -20.28
N ARG A 121 0.18 -2.12 -20.48
CA ARG A 121 0.68 -0.80 -20.88
C ARG A 121 1.21 0.01 -19.71
N THR A 122 0.69 -0.23 -18.50
CA THR A 122 1.02 0.57 -17.31
C THR A 122 1.75 -0.22 -16.23
N LEU A 123 1.65 -1.54 -16.24
CA LEU A 123 2.37 -2.44 -15.35
C LEU A 123 3.29 -3.35 -16.16
N THR A 124 4.45 -3.65 -15.62
CA THR A 124 5.39 -4.57 -16.24
C THR A 124 5.10 -6.00 -15.82
N ALA A 125 4.86 -6.87 -16.79
CA ALA A 125 4.83 -8.31 -16.56
C ALA A 125 6.25 -8.85 -16.46
N TRP A 126 6.56 -9.52 -15.36
CA TRP A 126 7.82 -10.21 -15.15
C TRP A 126 7.57 -11.70 -14.95
N ASP A 127 8.04 -12.53 -15.87
CA ASP A 127 7.86 -13.99 -15.86
C ASP A 127 8.84 -14.72 -14.92
N LEU A 128 9.45 -13.98 -14.00
CA LEU A 128 10.47 -14.43 -13.03
C LEU A 128 11.79 -14.89 -13.65
N TYR A 129 11.91 -14.88 -14.97
CA TYR A 129 13.18 -15.12 -15.67
C TYR A 129 13.95 -13.82 -15.85
N GLY A 130 15.28 -13.92 -15.78
CA GLY A 130 16.15 -12.76 -15.92
C GLY A 130 15.99 -11.69 -14.84
N LYS A 131 16.57 -10.53 -15.10
CA LYS A 131 16.59 -9.38 -14.19
C LYS A 131 15.34 -8.51 -14.41
N PRO A 132 14.47 -8.29 -13.41
CA PRO A 132 13.34 -7.37 -13.55
C PRO A 132 13.81 -5.91 -13.61
N PRO A 133 12.97 -4.99 -14.10
CA PRO A 133 13.25 -3.55 -14.00
C PRO A 133 13.18 -3.00 -12.57
N GLY A 134 12.75 -3.82 -11.60
CA GLY A 134 12.40 -3.42 -10.24
C GLY A 134 10.98 -2.87 -10.14
N GLY A 135 10.69 -2.19 -9.04
CA GLY A 135 9.34 -1.70 -8.73
C GLY A 135 8.53 -2.59 -7.80
N PHE A 136 7.30 -2.17 -7.55
CA PHE A 136 6.44 -2.76 -6.53
C PHE A 136 5.57 -3.87 -7.10
N VAL A 137 5.49 -5.01 -6.41
CA VAL A 137 4.58 -6.09 -6.81
C VAL A 137 3.15 -5.67 -6.49
N VAL A 138 2.29 -5.64 -7.51
CA VAL A 138 0.87 -5.28 -7.37
C VAL A 138 -0.09 -6.40 -7.77
N GLY A 139 0.43 -7.47 -8.36
CA GLY A 139 -0.33 -8.67 -8.75
C GLY A 139 0.62 -9.82 -9.10
N ALA A 140 0.11 -11.04 -9.09
CA ALA A 140 0.79 -12.19 -9.65
C ALA A 140 -0.21 -13.26 -10.11
N GLU A 141 0.08 -13.92 -11.22
CA GLU A 141 -0.79 -14.89 -11.86
C GLU A 141 -0.03 -16.18 -12.17
N ASP A 142 -0.68 -17.32 -11.94
CA ASP A 142 -0.16 -18.65 -12.28
C ASP A 142 -1.14 -19.34 -13.24
N GLU A 143 -1.04 -19.02 -14.54
CA GLU A 143 -1.84 -19.67 -15.59
C GLU A 143 -1.00 -20.67 -16.38
N ASN A 144 -0.01 -20.17 -17.13
CA ASN A 144 0.92 -20.99 -17.92
C ASN A 144 2.34 -20.94 -17.34
N ARG A 145 2.76 -19.75 -16.90
CA ARG A 145 4.01 -19.46 -16.22
C ARG A 145 3.70 -18.42 -15.15
N PHE A 146 4.28 -18.60 -13.96
CA PHE A 146 4.12 -17.64 -12.88
C PHE A 146 4.65 -16.27 -13.33
N THR A 147 3.77 -15.27 -13.30
CA THR A 147 4.06 -13.91 -13.78
C THR A 147 3.71 -12.91 -12.70
N ALA A 148 4.67 -12.11 -12.27
CA ALA A 148 4.46 -10.98 -11.38
C ALA A 148 4.15 -9.70 -12.19
N TRP A 149 3.20 -8.90 -11.70
CA TRP A 149 2.90 -7.58 -12.21
C TRP A 149 3.56 -6.53 -11.33
N LEU A 150 4.46 -5.76 -11.94
CA LEU A 150 5.27 -4.74 -11.26
C LEU A 150 4.80 -3.34 -11.65
N ASP A 151 4.60 -2.48 -10.64
CA ASP A 151 4.64 -1.04 -10.83
C ASP A 151 6.09 -0.59 -10.89
N ALA A 152 6.65 -0.61 -12.10
CA ALA A 152 8.04 -0.28 -12.38
C ALA A 152 8.27 1.22 -12.68
N GLY A 153 7.22 2.05 -12.64
CA GLY A 153 7.28 3.48 -12.91
C GLY A 153 7.95 4.28 -11.79
N ASP A 154 8.38 5.52 -12.10
CA ASP A 154 8.95 6.47 -11.12
C ASP A 154 7.88 7.14 -10.28
N THR A 155 7.01 6.33 -9.67
CA THR A 155 5.86 6.80 -8.91
C THR A 155 5.76 6.09 -7.57
N HIS A 156 5.04 6.72 -6.64
CA HIS A 156 4.77 6.15 -5.33
C HIS A 156 3.53 5.24 -5.37
N CYS A 157 3.49 4.28 -4.46
CA CYS A 157 2.40 3.32 -4.33
C CYS A 157 1.75 3.43 -2.94
N LEU A 158 0.43 3.47 -2.91
CA LEU A 158 -0.36 3.39 -1.69
C LEU A 158 -1.01 2.01 -1.60
N VAL A 159 -0.70 1.26 -0.56
CA VAL A 159 -1.28 -0.05 -0.28
C VAL A 159 -2.28 0.09 0.88
N ILE A 160 -3.53 -0.25 0.64
CA ILE A 160 -4.62 -0.20 1.63
C ILE A 160 -5.05 -1.63 1.95
N GLY A 161 -4.84 -2.05 3.19
CA GLY A 161 -5.16 -3.39 3.63
C GLY A 161 -5.31 -3.49 5.14
N ALA A 162 -6.47 -3.95 5.61
CA ALA A 162 -6.70 -4.24 7.03
C ALA A 162 -5.69 -5.27 7.58
N THR A 163 -5.62 -5.42 8.90
CA THR A 163 -4.84 -6.48 9.55
C THR A 163 -5.23 -7.85 9.00
N ARG A 164 -4.24 -8.71 8.73
CA ARG A 164 -4.40 -10.04 8.08
C ARG A 164 -4.93 -10.02 6.63
N SER A 165 -4.97 -8.88 5.95
CA SER A 165 -5.23 -8.80 4.49
C SER A 165 -4.12 -9.43 3.63
N GLY A 166 -2.93 -9.58 4.22
CA GLY A 166 -1.75 -10.15 3.58
C GLY A 166 -0.78 -9.12 3.01
N LYS A 167 -0.85 -7.81 3.38
CA LYS A 167 0.08 -6.76 2.90
C LYS A 167 1.54 -7.23 2.86
N SER A 168 2.05 -7.70 4.00
CA SER A 168 3.44 -8.08 4.18
C SER A 168 3.81 -9.29 3.32
N ARG A 169 3.00 -10.35 3.32
CA ARG A 169 3.26 -11.60 2.56
C ARG A 169 2.93 -11.52 1.06
N ARG A 170 1.95 -10.72 0.65
CA ARG A 170 1.44 -10.68 -0.73
C ARG A 170 2.03 -9.54 -1.56
N ILE A 171 2.49 -8.46 -0.91
CA ILE A 171 3.02 -7.28 -1.58
C ILE A 171 4.46 -7.04 -1.15
N ILE A 172 4.71 -6.83 0.14
CA ILE A 172 6.01 -6.30 0.61
C ILE A 172 7.14 -7.33 0.44
N MET A 173 6.97 -8.58 0.91
CA MET A 173 7.98 -9.64 0.73
C MET A 173 8.23 -9.96 -0.76
N PRO A 174 7.21 -10.14 -1.62
CA PRO A 174 7.43 -10.26 -3.06
C PRO A 174 8.11 -9.04 -3.69
N THR A 175 7.82 -7.84 -3.19
CA THR A 175 8.48 -6.59 -3.62
C THR A 175 9.96 -6.60 -3.23
N ILE A 176 10.30 -6.94 -1.99
CA ILE A 176 11.70 -7.11 -1.54
C ILE A 176 12.43 -8.06 -2.50
N TRP A 177 11.80 -9.17 -2.86
CA TRP A 177 12.38 -10.11 -3.82
C TRP A 177 12.59 -9.50 -5.22
N ALA A 178 11.58 -8.84 -5.78
CA ALA A 178 11.67 -8.19 -7.09
C ALA A 178 12.76 -7.11 -7.12
N LEU A 179 12.85 -6.29 -6.07
CA LEU A 179 13.87 -5.25 -5.92
C LEU A 179 15.28 -5.84 -5.77
N ALA A 180 15.42 -6.91 -4.98
CA ALA A 180 16.67 -7.64 -4.81
C ALA A 180 17.20 -8.17 -6.15
N ARG A 181 16.31 -8.76 -6.95
CA ARG A 181 16.62 -9.26 -8.30
C ARG A 181 17.00 -8.12 -9.25
N ALA A 182 16.36 -6.95 -9.11
CA ALA A 182 16.70 -5.75 -9.88
C ALA A 182 18.02 -5.09 -9.42
N GLY A 183 18.58 -5.46 -8.27
CA GLY A 183 19.75 -4.80 -7.71
C GLY A 183 19.46 -3.39 -7.18
N GLN A 184 18.22 -3.13 -6.77
CA GLN A 184 17.81 -1.85 -6.18
C GLN A 184 17.85 -1.93 -4.66
N SER A 185 18.22 -0.83 -4.01
CA SER A 185 18.28 -0.73 -2.55
C SER A 185 16.90 -0.50 -1.95
N MET A 186 16.77 -0.80 -0.65
CA MET A 186 15.51 -0.68 0.07
C MET A 186 15.70 -0.29 1.53
N LEU A 187 14.79 0.56 2.02
CA LEU A 187 14.60 0.82 3.44
C LEU A 187 13.21 0.30 3.81
N VAL A 188 13.14 -0.59 4.78
CA VAL A 188 11.93 -1.32 5.13
C VAL A 188 11.58 -1.05 6.60
N THR A 189 10.38 -0.56 6.88
CA THR A 189 9.84 -0.59 8.24
C THR A 189 9.19 -1.94 8.48
N ASP A 190 9.51 -2.57 9.61
CA ASP A 190 9.13 -3.94 9.93
C ASP A 190 8.63 -4.03 11.37
N PRO A 191 7.35 -3.69 11.64
CA PRO A 191 6.84 -3.62 13.01
C PRO A 191 7.01 -4.91 13.81
N LYS A 192 7.07 -6.06 13.12
CA LYS A 192 7.09 -7.40 13.72
C LYS A 192 8.43 -8.13 13.58
N GLY A 193 9.41 -7.54 12.89
CA GLY A 193 10.67 -8.21 12.55
C GLY A 193 10.52 -9.37 11.56
N GLU A 194 9.34 -9.60 10.98
CA GLU A 194 9.07 -10.74 10.11
C GLU A 194 9.65 -10.56 8.71
N LEU A 195 9.72 -9.31 8.23
CA LEU A 195 10.30 -8.99 6.92
C LEU A 195 11.81 -9.23 6.95
N TYR A 196 12.49 -8.73 7.98
CA TYR A 196 13.91 -8.98 8.21
C TYR A 196 14.17 -10.47 8.33
N ALA A 197 13.49 -11.15 9.26
CA ALA A 197 13.70 -12.57 9.51
C ALA A 197 13.56 -13.41 8.24
N MET A 198 12.53 -13.16 7.42
CA MET A 198 12.26 -13.95 6.22
C MET A 198 13.16 -13.62 5.02
N THR A 199 13.69 -12.39 4.92
CA THR A 199 14.32 -11.91 3.68
C THR A 199 15.81 -11.58 3.80
N ALA A 200 16.33 -11.29 5.01
CA ALA A 200 17.72 -10.89 5.21
C ALA A 200 18.72 -11.91 4.67
N GLY A 201 18.53 -13.20 4.98
CA GLY A 201 19.43 -14.26 4.53
C GLY A 201 19.44 -14.43 3.01
N TYR A 202 18.31 -14.19 2.35
CA TYR A 202 18.26 -14.17 0.88
C TYR A 202 19.00 -12.95 0.33
N LEU A 203 18.78 -11.76 0.89
CA LEU A 203 19.44 -10.52 0.46
C LEU A 203 20.97 -10.61 0.59
N GLN A 204 21.47 -11.16 1.69
CA GLN A 204 22.90 -11.43 1.90
C GLN A 204 23.48 -12.33 0.79
N ARG A 205 22.79 -13.43 0.45
CA ARG A 205 23.19 -14.31 -0.67
C ARG A 205 23.17 -13.61 -2.04
N GLN A 206 22.34 -12.59 -2.20
CA GLN A 206 22.32 -11.74 -3.41
C GLN A 206 23.38 -10.62 -3.39
N GLY A 207 24.26 -10.59 -2.38
CA GLY A 207 25.34 -9.61 -2.24
C GLY A 207 24.88 -8.24 -1.75
N TYR A 208 23.76 -8.16 -1.04
CA TYR A 208 23.32 -6.92 -0.39
C TYR A 208 24.05 -6.73 0.94
N ARG A 209 24.43 -5.48 1.22
CA ARG A 209 24.70 -5.04 2.59
C ARG A 209 23.36 -4.99 3.34
N VAL A 210 23.21 -5.81 4.38
CA VAL A 210 22.00 -5.83 5.20
C VAL A 210 22.26 -5.11 6.51
N VAL A 211 21.51 -4.05 6.77
CA VAL A 211 21.56 -3.27 8.01
C VAL A 211 20.26 -3.52 8.76
N LEU A 212 20.35 -3.92 10.02
CA LEU A 212 19.21 -4.04 10.93
C LEU A 212 19.32 -2.94 11.97
N ILE A 213 18.26 -2.19 12.21
CA ILE A 213 18.15 -1.31 13.37
C ILE A 213 16.92 -1.77 14.12
N ASP A 214 17.14 -2.35 15.30
CA ASP A 214 16.07 -2.91 16.11
C ASP A 214 15.75 -1.99 17.29
N PHE A 215 14.66 -1.23 17.18
CA PHE A 215 14.20 -0.37 18.27
C PHE A 215 13.50 -1.16 19.38
N ARG A 216 13.14 -2.43 19.15
CA ARG A 216 12.54 -3.30 20.16
C ARG A 216 13.61 -3.92 21.03
N ASP A 217 14.68 -4.44 20.43
CA ASP A 217 15.84 -4.98 21.13
C ASP A 217 17.13 -4.40 20.51
N PRO A 218 17.62 -3.26 21.04
CA PRO A 218 18.77 -2.56 20.49
C PRO A 218 20.06 -3.37 20.40
N ARG A 219 20.21 -4.42 21.21
CA ARG A 219 21.37 -5.32 21.16
C ARG A 219 21.51 -6.02 19.81
N ARG A 220 20.45 -6.05 19.03
CA ARG A 220 20.40 -6.67 17.71
C ARG A 220 20.65 -5.63 16.63
N GLY A 221 21.57 -5.95 15.72
CA GLY A 221 21.83 -5.15 14.55
C GLY A 221 22.84 -4.02 14.79
N SER A 222 22.69 -2.95 14.03
CA SER A 222 23.59 -1.81 13.92
C SER A 222 23.09 -0.62 14.72
N ARG A 223 24.02 0.13 15.30
CA ARG A 223 23.76 1.41 15.95
C ARG A 223 23.76 2.54 14.94
N TRP A 224 23.04 3.60 15.27
CA TRP A 224 22.98 4.81 14.45
C TRP A 224 22.96 6.04 15.35
N ASN A 225 23.92 6.94 15.17
CA ASN A 225 23.99 8.17 15.95
C ASN A 225 23.24 9.31 15.22
N PRO A 226 22.10 9.80 15.75
CA PRO A 226 21.37 10.90 15.13
C PRO A 226 22.17 12.21 15.10
N LEU A 227 23.18 12.36 15.95
CA LEU A 227 24.02 13.55 16.00
C LEU A 227 25.16 13.51 14.98
N ASP A 228 25.44 12.35 14.37
CA ASP A 228 26.54 12.15 13.42
C ASP A 228 26.54 13.17 12.26
N PRO A 229 25.39 13.52 11.62
CA PRO A 229 25.39 14.55 10.57
C PRO A 229 25.83 15.94 11.06
N VAL A 230 25.49 16.31 12.30
CA VAL A 230 25.92 17.57 12.90
C VAL A 230 27.42 17.53 13.19
N VAL A 231 27.90 16.42 13.77
CA VAL A 231 29.31 16.21 14.11
C VAL A 231 30.19 16.27 12.86
N LYS A 232 29.82 15.55 11.79
CA LYS A 232 30.56 15.54 10.52
C LYS A 232 30.61 16.92 9.88
N ALA A 233 29.47 17.60 9.79
CA ALA A 233 29.42 18.94 9.21
C ALA A 233 30.28 19.95 9.99
N LEU A 234 30.33 19.87 11.33
CA LEU A 234 31.23 20.71 12.14
C LEU A 234 32.70 20.36 11.91
N GLN A 235 33.05 19.08 11.81
CA GLN A 235 34.42 18.63 11.52
C GLN A 235 34.90 19.11 10.14
N GLU A 236 34.00 19.20 9.18
CA GLU A 236 34.26 19.75 7.84
C GLU A 236 34.24 21.29 7.80
N GLY A 237 33.92 21.96 8.91
CA GLY A 237 33.80 23.41 8.99
C GLY A 237 32.54 23.98 8.34
N ASN A 238 31.57 23.14 7.99
CA ASN A 238 30.32 23.52 7.33
C ASN A 238 29.22 23.86 8.36
N ILE A 239 29.36 25.03 8.99
CA ILE A 239 28.42 25.53 10.01
C ILE A 239 26.96 25.58 9.53
N PRO A 240 26.64 26.04 8.29
CA PRO A 240 25.26 26.04 7.81
C PRO A 240 24.62 24.64 7.79
N VAL A 241 25.34 23.63 7.28
CA VAL A 241 24.84 22.24 7.25
C VAL A 241 24.70 21.66 8.65
N ALA A 242 25.67 21.93 9.53
CA ALA A 242 25.58 21.51 10.94
C ALA A 242 24.35 22.10 11.64
N SER A 243 24.11 23.40 11.44
CA SER A 243 22.93 24.09 11.95
C SER A 243 21.65 23.46 11.41
N GLN A 244 21.54 23.29 10.09
CA GLN A 244 20.36 22.71 9.46
C GLN A 244 20.07 21.29 9.99
N ALA A 245 21.09 20.44 10.08
CA ALA A 245 20.94 19.08 10.62
C ALA A 245 20.48 19.08 12.09
N ALA A 246 20.96 20.03 12.91
CA ALA A 246 20.52 20.16 14.30
C ALA A 246 19.07 20.64 14.42
N TRP A 247 18.65 21.57 13.54
CA TRP A 247 17.26 22.01 13.44
C TRP A 247 16.34 20.88 12.96
N ASP A 248 16.76 20.08 11.98
CA ASP A 248 15.99 18.91 11.53
C ASP A 248 15.77 17.90 12.66
N ILE A 249 16.80 17.65 13.49
CA ILE A 249 16.67 16.80 14.69
C ILE A 249 15.65 17.40 15.66
N GLY A 250 15.76 18.70 15.97
CA GLY A 250 14.81 19.40 16.84
C GLY A 250 13.38 19.31 16.33
N ASN A 251 13.18 19.56 15.03
CA ASN A 251 11.88 19.53 14.39
C ASN A 251 11.21 18.16 14.52
N ILE A 252 11.94 17.10 14.18
CA ILE A 252 11.40 15.72 14.20
C ILE A 252 11.06 15.28 15.64
N ILE A 253 11.90 15.64 16.61
CA ILE A 253 11.70 15.29 18.02
C ILE A 253 10.51 16.05 18.61
N THR A 254 10.34 17.33 18.26
CA THR A 254 9.28 18.18 18.80
C THR A 254 7.92 17.91 18.16
N TYR A 255 7.85 17.73 16.83
CA TYR A 255 6.59 17.64 16.08
C TYR A 255 6.11 16.19 15.83
N GLN A 256 6.31 15.29 16.82
CA GLN A 256 5.87 13.89 16.73
C GLN A 256 4.34 13.72 16.67
N GLN A 257 3.60 14.66 17.28
CA GLN A 257 2.15 14.71 17.26
C GLN A 257 1.69 16.09 16.78
N PRO A 258 0.49 16.18 16.18
CA PRO A 258 -0.06 17.48 15.86
C PRO A 258 -0.28 18.30 17.14
N HIS A 259 0.39 19.45 17.23
CA HIS A 259 0.20 20.39 18.33
C HIS A 259 -1.12 21.15 18.19
N TYR A 260 -1.76 21.43 19.33
CA TYR A 260 -2.97 22.24 19.44
C TYR A 260 -2.70 23.35 20.47
N GLY A 261 -2.70 24.60 20.05
CA GLY A 261 -2.36 25.75 20.88
C GLY A 261 -1.31 26.64 20.24
N ASP A 262 -0.71 27.54 21.02
CA ASP A 262 0.26 28.52 20.50
C ASP A 262 1.51 27.84 19.95
N ALA A 263 1.91 28.25 18.74
CA ALA A 263 3.06 27.69 18.03
C ALA A 263 4.41 28.06 18.68
N ILE A 264 4.45 29.08 19.53
CA ILE A 264 5.69 29.55 20.17
C ILE A 264 6.32 28.49 21.08
N TRP A 265 5.51 27.66 21.73
CA TRP A 265 5.98 26.62 22.65
C TRP A 265 6.79 25.54 21.93
N PRO A 266 6.27 24.83 20.91
CA PRO A 266 7.05 23.84 20.19
C PRO A 266 8.24 24.48 19.45
N GLN A 267 8.10 25.68 18.86
CA GLN A 267 9.23 26.35 18.19
C GLN A 267 10.39 26.64 19.15
N ALA A 268 10.10 27.05 20.38
CA ALA A 268 11.13 27.27 21.38
C ALA A 268 11.79 25.97 21.87
N GLN A 269 11.03 24.88 21.97
CA GLN A 269 11.56 23.54 22.32
C GLN A 269 12.43 22.96 21.21
N GLU A 270 12.02 23.13 19.96
CA GLU A 270 12.81 22.81 18.76
C GLU A 270 14.15 23.57 18.77
N SER A 271 14.10 24.89 19.00
CA SER A 271 15.27 25.77 19.09
C SER A 271 16.24 25.34 20.19
N LEU A 272 15.72 24.97 21.37
CA LEU A 272 16.54 24.48 22.47
C LEU A 272 17.17 23.12 22.14
N THR A 273 16.42 22.21 21.52
CA THR A 273 16.94 20.91 21.06
C THR A 273 18.08 21.10 20.07
N ALA A 274 17.92 21.99 19.09
CA ALA A 274 18.97 22.32 18.12
C ALA A 274 20.21 22.91 18.81
N ALA A 275 20.02 23.81 19.79
CA ALA A 275 21.13 24.39 20.57
C ALA A 275 21.93 23.33 21.34
N LEU A 276 21.24 22.40 22.00
CA LEU A 276 21.85 21.30 22.74
C LEU A 276 22.60 20.34 21.80
N ALA A 277 21.99 19.98 20.66
CA ALA A 277 22.62 19.15 19.64
C ALA A 277 23.92 19.79 19.12
N LEU A 278 23.87 21.08 18.76
CA LEU A 278 25.04 21.82 18.26
C LEU A 278 26.17 21.87 19.29
N VAL A 279 25.85 22.17 20.55
CA VAL A 279 26.90 22.34 21.56
C VAL A 279 27.51 21.01 21.97
N VAL A 280 26.73 19.94 22.07
CA VAL A 280 27.26 18.60 22.32
C VAL A 280 28.12 18.14 21.14
N ALA A 281 27.69 18.37 19.90
CA ALA A 281 28.47 18.02 18.72
C ALA A 281 29.80 18.79 18.63
N ALA A 282 29.82 20.05 19.07
CA ALA A 282 31.01 20.90 19.06
C ALA A 282 31.99 20.57 20.19
N GLU A 283 31.50 20.54 21.44
CA GLU A 283 32.33 20.59 22.65
C GLU A 283 32.55 19.23 23.32
N ALA A 284 31.63 18.27 23.16
CA ALA A 284 31.76 16.98 23.85
C ALA A 284 32.95 16.19 23.29
N PRO A 285 33.65 15.39 24.13
CA PRO A 285 34.64 14.45 23.63
C PRO A 285 33.97 13.42 22.70
N PRO A 286 34.71 12.74 21.80
CA PRO A 286 34.12 11.83 20.82
C PRO A 286 33.12 10.81 21.39
N ALA A 287 33.40 10.24 22.57
CA ALA A 287 32.52 9.29 23.23
C ALA A 287 31.18 9.89 23.71
N GLY A 288 31.14 11.20 23.98
CA GLY A 288 29.96 11.91 24.48
C GLY A 288 29.16 12.65 23.40
N LYS A 289 29.54 12.55 22.11
CA LYS A 289 28.86 13.24 20.99
C LYS A 289 27.56 12.54 20.58
N HIS A 290 26.59 12.47 21.49
CA HIS A 290 25.29 11.83 21.27
C HIS A 290 24.18 12.51 22.06
N LEU A 291 22.93 12.24 21.68
CA LEU A 291 21.75 12.92 22.26
C LEU A 291 21.53 12.63 23.75
N ALA A 292 22.05 11.52 24.30
CA ALA A 292 22.01 11.30 25.75
C ALA A 292 22.82 12.36 26.53
N SER A 293 23.93 12.87 25.98
CA SER A 293 24.66 14.00 26.58
C SER A 293 23.87 15.30 26.47
N ALA A 294 23.11 15.49 25.38
CA ALA A 294 22.23 16.64 25.24
C ALA A 294 21.11 16.63 26.29
N TYR A 295 20.54 15.46 26.56
CA TYR A 295 19.56 15.26 27.63
C TYR A 295 20.18 15.54 29.01
N ALA A 296 21.33 14.93 29.32
CA ALA A 296 22.02 15.13 30.59
C ALA A 296 22.40 16.61 30.83
N LEU A 297 22.91 17.28 29.80
CA LEU A 297 23.24 18.71 29.85
C LEU A 297 22.03 19.56 30.23
N LEU A 298 20.87 19.28 29.63
CA LEU A 298 19.62 20.00 29.91
C LEU A 298 19.12 19.72 31.33
N THR A 299 19.16 18.47 31.81
CA THR A 299 18.68 18.14 33.15
C THR A 299 19.56 18.73 34.24
N GLU A 300 20.88 18.71 34.07
CA GLU A 300 21.83 19.21 35.06
C GLU A 300 21.90 20.73 35.11
N LEU A 301 22.06 21.39 33.95
CA LEU A 301 22.23 22.84 33.89
C LEU A 301 20.91 23.61 33.76
N GLY A 302 19.86 22.97 33.23
CA GLY A 302 18.52 23.55 33.14
C GLY A 302 17.75 23.54 34.46
N SER A 303 18.24 22.79 35.46
CA SER A 303 17.68 22.78 36.82
C SER A 303 17.78 24.16 37.48
N GLY A 304 16.89 24.44 38.45
CA GLY A 304 16.90 25.70 39.20
C GLY A 304 16.53 26.93 38.38
N GLY A 305 15.68 26.79 37.35
CA GLY A 305 15.21 27.92 36.53
C GLY A 305 16.10 28.28 35.35
N GLY A 306 17.22 27.57 35.16
CA GLY A 306 18.03 27.65 33.96
C GLY A 306 19.25 28.56 34.01
N GLU A 307 19.55 29.16 35.16
CA GLU A 307 20.64 30.14 35.27
C GLU A 307 22.01 29.57 34.89
N LYS A 308 22.28 28.31 35.26
CA LYS A 308 23.53 27.63 34.89
C LYS A 308 23.62 27.41 33.38
N LEU A 309 22.51 27.02 32.73
CA LEU A 309 22.43 26.85 31.28
C LEU A 309 22.58 28.20 30.54
N ASP A 310 21.98 29.27 31.06
CA ASP A 310 22.15 30.63 30.54
C ASP A 310 23.61 31.07 30.61
N ALA A 311 24.25 30.93 31.77
CA ALA A 311 25.66 31.24 31.96
C ALA A 311 26.54 30.38 31.04
N TYR A 312 26.21 29.10 30.89
CA TYR A 312 26.89 28.18 29.99
C TYR A 312 26.88 28.69 28.55
N PHE A 313 25.72 29.03 27.98
CA PHE A 313 25.60 29.49 26.60
C PHE A 313 26.13 30.92 26.38
N ARG A 314 26.14 31.78 27.40
CA ARG A 314 26.73 33.14 27.31
C ARG A 314 28.24 33.13 27.12
N ARG A 315 28.94 32.03 27.45
CA ARG A 315 30.40 31.88 27.25
C ARG A 315 30.82 31.96 25.79
N PHE A 316 29.96 31.48 24.87
CA PHE A 316 30.29 31.37 23.46
C PHE A 316 30.27 32.75 22.79
N PRO A 317 31.12 33.05 21.80
CA PRO A 317 31.12 34.35 21.13
C PRO A 317 29.79 34.64 20.40
N GLN A 318 29.53 35.92 20.15
CA GLN A 318 28.41 36.35 19.32
C GLN A 318 28.62 35.81 17.89
N GLY A 319 27.68 34.97 17.42
CA GLY A 319 27.80 34.26 16.14
C GLY A 319 28.02 32.75 16.26
N HIS A 320 28.29 32.21 17.46
CA HIS A 320 28.33 30.75 17.66
C HIS A 320 26.94 30.13 17.41
N PRO A 321 26.82 29.08 16.56
CA PRO A 321 25.53 28.56 16.11
C PRO A 321 24.67 28.03 17.28
N ALA A 322 25.29 27.37 18.26
CA ALA A 322 24.57 26.88 19.44
C ALA A 322 24.03 28.03 20.32
N ARG A 323 24.78 29.14 20.44
CA ARG A 323 24.33 30.33 21.20
C ARG A 323 23.19 31.04 20.48
N ALA A 324 23.23 31.09 19.14
CA ALA A 324 22.16 31.65 18.34
C ALA A 324 20.86 30.85 18.50
N ALA A 325 20.92 29.52 18.39
CA ALA A 325 19.76 28.64 18.59
C ALA A 325 19.21 28.70 20.03
N TYR A 326 20.07 28.89 21.04
CA TYR A 326 19.62 29.06 22.43
C TYR A 326 18.91 30.40 22.68
N GLY A 327 19.06 31.39 21.79
CA GLY A 327 18.58 32.76 21.98
C GLY A 327 17.09 32.87 22.30
N VAL A 328 16.24 32.01 21.73
CA VAL A 328 14.79 32.00 21.99
C VAL A 328 14.49 31.73 23.47
N ALA A 329 15.17 30.76 24.06
CA ALA A 329 15.02 30.44 25.48
C ALA A 329 15.59 31.55 26.37
N ALA A 330 16.73 32.14 25.97
CA ALA A 330 17.38 33.23 26.72
C ALA A 330 16.57 34.54 26.73
N LEU A 331 15.74 34.78 25.70
CA LEU A 331 14.83 35.95 25.61
C LEU A 331 13.50 35.74 26.34
N SER A 332 13.19 34.51 26.72
CA SER A 332 11.91 34.15 27.33
C SER A 332 11.85 34.53 28.81
N GLU A 333 10.70 35.04 29.26
CA GLU A 333 10.44 35.29 30.69
C GLU A 333 10.50 33.99 31.51
N ASP A 334 10.79 34.08 32.81
CA ASP A 334 11.10 32.93 33.68
C ASP A 334 10.08 31.77 33.60
N ARG A 335 8.78 32.10 33.55
CA ARG A 335 7.71 31.09 33.46
C ARG A 335 7.69 30.39 32.10
N LEU A 336 7.83 31.14 31.01
CA LEU A 336 7.91 30.61 29.65
C LEU A 336 9.19 29.77 29.49
N ARG A 337 10.33 30.28 29.94
CA ARG A 337 11.63 29.57 29.92
C ARG A 337 11.56 28.24 30.67
N SER A 338 11.02 28.22 31.89
CA SER A 338 10.87 26.98 32.67
C SER A 338 10.00 25.94 31.96
N SER A 339 8.94 26.39 31.29
CA SER A 339 8.07 25.51 30.49
C SER A 339 8.75 25.01 29.20
N ILE A 340 9.58 25.83 28.54
CA ILE A 340 10.41 25.40 27.41
C ILE A 340 11.38 24.30 27.86
N PHE A 341 12.04 24.45 29.01
CA PHE A 341 13.04 23.50 29.50
C PHE A 341 12.41 22.18 29.89
N THR A 342 11.34 22.23 30.69
CA THR A 342 10.61 21.03 31.12
C THR A 342 9.99 20.29 29.93
N GLY A 343 9.43 21.02 28.95
CA GLY A 343 8.90 20.42 27.73
C GLY A 343 9.97 19.78 26.84
N THR A 344 11.11 20.44 26.66
CA THR A 344 12.25 19.90 25.90
C THR A 344 12.84 18.67 26.59
N ALA A 345 12.98 18.70 27.92
CA ALA A 345 13.43 17.56 28.70
C ALA A 345 12.46 16.37 28.58
N ALA A 346 11.15 16.62 28.54
CA ALA A 346 10.15 15.57 28.34
C ALA A 346 10.27 14.90 26.95
N GLN A 347 10.63 15.65 25.91
CA GLN A 347 10.86 15.13 24.55
C GLN A 347 12.18 14.35 24.47
N LEU A 348 13.25 14.85 25.09
CA LEU A 348 14.57 14.21 25.10
C LEU A 348 14.69 13.06 26.11
N ARG A 349 13.73 12.88 27.02
CA ARG A 349 13.71 11.82 28.04
C ARG A 349 13.95 10.43 27.47
N LEU A 350 13.56 10.19 26.21
CA LEU A 350 13.81 8.92 25.53
C LEU A 350 15.29 8.54 25.53
N TRP A 351 16.20 9.51 25.45
CA TRP A 351 17.66 9.29 25.51
C TRP A 351 18.21 9.13 26.93
N GLY A 352 17.37 9.20 27.96
CA GLY A 352 17.72 8.74 29.31
C GLY A 352 17.59 7.23 29.49
N ASP A 353 16.97 6.51 28.53
CA ASP A 353 16.94 5.04 28.51
C ASP A 353 18.33 4.52 28.05
N PRO A 354 19.03 3.69 28.86
CA PRO A 354 20.34 3.16 28.52
C PRO A 354 20.41 2.43 27.18
N GLU A 355 19.36 1.70 26.79
CA GLU A 355 19.34 0.97 25.52
C GLU A 355 19.24 1.93 24.33
N VAL A 356 18.43 2.99 24.46
CA VAL A 356 18.31 4.01 23.42
C VAL A 356 19.58 4.84 23.33
N ALA A 357 20.14 5.24 24.47
CA ALA A 357 21.41 5.96 24.51
C ALA A 357 22.51 5.16 23.82
N TRP A 358 22.63 3.86 24.14
CA TRP A 358 23.60 2.97 23.49
C TRP A 358 23.33 2.79 21.99
N LEU A 359 22.08 2.56 21.59
CA LEU A 359 21.68 2.43 20.18
C LEU A 359 22.05 3.66 19.36
N THR A 360 21.98 4.83 20.01
CA THR A 360 22.12 6.13 19.37
C THR A 360 23.42 6.87 19.65
N ALA A 361 24.40 6.19 20.27
CA ALA A 361 25.69 6.79 20.59
C ALA A 361 26.75 6.64 19.50
N THR A 362 26.60 5.65 18.62
CA THR A 362 27.62 5.32 17.61
C THR A 362 26.99 5.11 16.23
N GLN A 363 27.74 5.44 15.19
CA GLN A 363 27.34 5.24 13.79
C GLN A 363 28.05 4.01 13.21
N ASP A 364 27.34 2.89 13.06
CA ASP A 364 27.93 1.64 12.55
C ASP A 364 27.81 1.49 11.02
N HIS A 365 26.99 2.32 10.38
CA HIS A 365 26.80 2.30 8.93
C HIS A 365 26.63 3.69 8.32
N ASP A 366 26.93 3.79 7.04
CA ASP A 366 26.76 5.02 6.29
C ASP A 366 25.31 5.16 5.80
N LEU A 367 24.69 6.30 6.09
CA LEU A 367 23.33 6.61 5.67
C LEU A 367 23.23 6.89 4.16
N ALA A 368 24.31 7.40 3.55
CA ALA A 368 24.37 7.66 2.11
C ALA A 368 24.61 6.37 1.30
N GLY A 369 25.32 5.40 1.89
CA GLY A 369 25.68 4.12 1.26
C GLY A 369 24.52 3.36 0.63
N ILE A 370 23.30 3.49 1.17
CA ILE A 370 22.09 2.87 0.59
C ILE A 370 21.80 3.33 -0.85
N GLY A 371 22.19 4.56 -1.20
CA GLY A 371 22.05 5.11 -2.56
C GLY A 371 23.26 4.87 -3.47
N GLN A 372 24.35 4.32 -2.93
CA GLN A 372 25.63 4.14 -3.64
C GLN A 372 25.89 2.68 -3.99
N GLU A 373 25.52 1.75 -3.10
CA GLU A 373 25.67 0.32 -3.28
C GLU A 373 24.38 -0.44 -2.86
N LYS A 374 24.27 -1.70 -3.28
CA LYS A 374 23.09 -2.54 -2.99
C LYS A 374 22.97 -2.77 -1.48
N THR A 375 22.01 -2.08 -0.86
CA THR A 375 21.82 -2.10 0.58
C THR A 375 20.34 -2.31 0.92
N ALA A 376 20.08 -3.12 1.94
CA ALA A 376 18.77 -3.31 2.52
C ALA A 376 18.81 -2.92 4.00
N VAL A 377 18.10 -1.86 4.37
CA VAL A 377 17.96 -1.41 5.76
C VAL A 377 16.61 -1.85 6.30
N PHE A 378 16.60 -2.51 7.45
CA PHE A 378 15.38 -2.91 8.16
C PHE A 378 15.27 -2.14 9.47
N LEU A 379 14.12 -1.50 9.68
CA LEU A 379 13.78 -0.79 10.92
C LEU A 379 12.72 -1.60 11.67
N VAL A 380 13.12 -2.31 12.73
CA VAL A 380 12.16 -3.02 13.57
C VAL A 380 11.60 -2.03 14.58
N VAL A 381 10.32 -1.70 14.42
CA VAL A 381 9.62 -0.68 15.21
C VAL A 381 8.59 -1.38 16.10
N PRO A 382 8.70 -1.35 17.44
CA PRO A 382 7.72 -2.01 18.30
C PRO A 382 6.31 -1.43 18.09
N ASP A 383 5.34 -2.28 17.77
CA ASP A 383 3.94 -1.89 17.62
C ASP A 383 3.22 -1.79 18.97
N GLU A 384 3.75 -2.43 20.01
CA GLU A 384 3.17 -2.45 21.36
C GLU A 384 3.44 -1.15 22.14
N ARG A 385 4.50 -0.41 21.79
CA ARG A 385 4.91 0.83 22.48
C ARG A 385 5.32 1.91 21.50
N SER A 386 4.56 3.00 21.46
CA SER A 386 4.80 4.13 20.55
C SER A 386 6.01 5.01 20.91
N THR A 387 6.59 4.84 22.10
CA THR A 387 7.63 5.74 22.64
C THR A 387 8.92 5.77 21.82
N ARG A 388 9.26 4.66 21.14
CA ARG A 388 10.48 4.56 20.31
C ARG A 388 10.22 4.87 18.83
N ASN A 389 8.98 5.10 18.40
CA ASN A 389 8.65 5.29 16.98
C ASN A 389 9.25 6.58 16.38
N VAL A 390 9.57 7.58 17.21
CA VAL A 390 10.30 8.78 16.76
C VAL A 390 11.68 8.46 16.20
N LEU A 391 12.33 7.41 16.71
CA LEU A 391 13.65 6.99 16.21
C LEU A 391 13.54 6.54 14.75
N ALA A 392 12.44 5.87 14.38
CA ALA A 392 12.19 5.45 13.00
C ALA A 392 12.00 6.66 12.06
N THR A 393 11.20 7.66 12.45
CA THR A 393 10.97 8.84 11.60
C THR A 393 12.19 9.74 11.51
N LEU A 394 12.98 9.82 12.58
CA LEU A 394 14.27 10.51 12.59
C LEU A 394 15.28 9.82 11.67
N TYR A 395 15.39 8.49 11.77
CA TYR A 395 16.26 7.71 10.88
C TYR A 395 15.86 7.83 9.41
N ILE A 396 14.56 7.64 9.09
CA ILE A 396 14.05 7.77 7.72
C ILE A 396 14.34 9.16 7.16
N SER A 397 14.20 10.20 7.98
CA SER A 397 14.48 11.58 7.56
C SER A 397 15.95 11.83 7.28
N GLN A 398 16.85 11.31 8.12
CA GLN A 398 18.28 11.45 7.90
C GLN A 398 18.77 10.66 6.68
N VAL A 399 18.26 9.44 6.48
CA VAL A 399 18.53 8.68 5.26
C VAL A 399 18.01 9.42 4.04
N TYR A 400 16.78 9.95 4.08
CA TYR A 400 16.24 10.73 2.97
C TYR A 400 17.13 11.94 2.64
N GLN A 401 17.59 12.68 3.66
CA GLN A 401 18.45 13.85 3.45
C GLN A 401 19.80 13.44 2.85
N ALA A 402 20.46 12.41 3.40
CA ALA A 402 21.71 11.87 2.85
C ALA A 402 21.57 11.43 1.38
N LEU A 403 20.42 10.86 1.01
CA LEU A 403 20.10 10.49 -0.37
C LEU A 403 19.82 11.69 -1.27
N VAL A 404 19.23 12.77 -0.76
CA VAL A 404 19.08 14.02 -1.51
C VAL A 404 20.45 14.60 -1.85
N ASP A 405 21.37 14.62 -0.89
CA ASP A 405 22.73 15.11 -1.09
C ASP A 405 23.49 14.22 -2.09
N THR A 406 23.41 12.88 -1.93
CA THR A 406 23.99 11.91 -2.87
C THR A 406 23.43 12.10 -4.28
N ALA A 407 22.12 12.29 -4.44
CA ALA A 407 21.52 12.52 -5.75
C ALA A 407 22.01 13.83 -6.38
N ARG A 408 22.14 14.91 -5.59
CA ARG A 408 22.68 16.20 -6.05
C ARG A 408 24.11 16.05 -6.59
N GLU A 409 24.95 15.31 -5.89
CA GLU A 409 26.33 15.03 -6.28
C GLU A 409 26.44 14.17 -7.55
N ASN A 410 25.41 13.36 -7.83
CA ASN A 410 25.36 12.44 -8.97
C ASN A 410 24.45 12.93 -10.12
N GLY A 411 24.42 14.25 -10.35
CA GLY A 411 23.71 14.83 -11.50
C GLY A 411 22.18 14.84 -11.37
N GLY A 412 21.66 14.75 -10.14
CA GLY A 412 20.25 14.88 -9.81
C GLY A 412 19.53 13.56 -9.51
N SER A 413 20.19 12.41 -9.65
CA SER A 413 19.59 11.09 -9.39
C SER A 413 20.56 10.15 -8.69
N LEU A 414 20.04 9.22 -7.90
CA LEU A 414 20.84 8.24 -7.16
C LEU A 414 21.53 7.23 -8.10
N PRO A 415 22.82 6.89 -7.85
CA PRO A 415 23.52 5.80 -8.55
C PRO A 415 22.79 4.46 -8.43
N VAL A 416 22.32 4.14 -7.22
CA VAL A 416 21.46 2.98 -6.94
C VAL A 416 20.11 3.50 -6.48
N ARG A 417 19.05 3.12 -7.21
CA ARG A 417 17.67 3.45 -6.83
C ARG A 417 17.33 2.92 -5.44
N VAL A 418 16.70 3.77 -4.61
CA VAL A 418 16.26 3.42 -3.26
C VAL A 418 14.75 3.35 -3.18
N ASN A 419 14.23 2.28 -2.57
CA ASN A 419 12.80 2.06 -2.39
C ASN A 419 12.47 2.03 -0.89
N PHE A 420 11.66 2.98 -0.44
CA PHE A 420 11.13 3.03 0.92
C PHE A 420 9.87 2.18 0.99
N LEU A 421 9.96 1.02 1.64
CA LEU A 421 8.84 0.11 1.91
C LEU A 421 8.35 0.35 3.33
N LEU A 422 7.42 1.28 3.48
CA LEU A 422 6.92 1.70 4.79
C LEU A 422 5.70 0.86 5.17
N ASP A 423 5.93 -0.33 5.75
CA ASP A 423 4.87 -1.14 6.37
C ASP A 423 4.29 -0.43 7.58
N GLU A 424 2.96 -0.37 7.63
CA GLU A 424 2.17 0.31 8.65
C GLU A 424 2.61 1.75 8.96
N VAL A 425 2.90 2.55 7.93
CA VAL A 425 3.35 3.95 8.08
C VAL A 425 2.40 4.82 8.93
N GLY A 426 1.11 4.46 9.03
CA GLY A 426 0.14 5.13 9.89
C GLY A 426 0.44 5.05 11.40
N ASN A 427 1.24 4.06 11.82
CA ASN A 427 1.66 3.88 13.21
C ASN A 427 2.90 4.73 13.58
N LEU A 428 3.61 5.26 12.58
CA LEU A 428 4.73 6.15 12.80
C LEU A 428 4.25 7.58 13.12
N PRO A 429 5.04 8.35 13.89
CA PRO A 429 4.91 9.79 13.96
C PRO A 429 4.95 10.43 12.55
N SER A 430 4.50 11.67 12.44
CA SER A 430 4.61 12.39 11.17
C SER A 430 6.07 12.58 10.78
N ILE A 431 6.40 12.26 9.53
CA ILE A 431 7.65 12.67 8.90
C ILE A 431 7.48 14.14 8.47
N PRO A 432 8.36 15.06 8.88
CA PRO A 432 8.25 16.47 8.47
C PRO A 432 8.29 16.63 6.94
N ASP A 433 7.45 17.53 6.44
CA ASP A 433 7.32 17.87 5.01
C ASP A 433 7.17 16.67 4.08
N PHE A 434 6.52 15.60 4.56
CA PHE A 434 6.48 14.33 3.83
C PHE A 434 5.80 14.43 2.46
N ASP A 435 4.78 15.28 2.33
CA ASP A 435 4.10 15.57 1.07
C ASP A 435 5.03 16.23 0.03
N HIS A 436 5.83 17.21 0.45
CA HIS A 436 6.85 17.82 -0.38
C HIS A 436 7.97 16.82 -0.72
N ARG A 437 8.46 16.05 0.27
CA ARG A 437 9.49 15.03 0.08
C ARG A 437 9.06 13.99 -0.96
N LEU A 438 7.83 13.49 -0.89
CA LEU A 438 7.28 12.56 -1.89
C LEU A 438 7.30 13.20 -3.29
N THR A 439 6.83 14.43 -3.43
CA THR A 439 6.75 15.13 -4.72
C THR A 439 8.10 15.18 -5.44
N VAL A 440 9.21 15.39 -4.71
CA VAL A 440 10.55 15.51 -5.32
C VAL A 440 11.33 14.19 -5.35
N ALA A 441 11.01 13.24 -4.46
CA ALA A 441 11.70 11.95 -4.33
C ALA A 441 11.77 11.16 -5.64
N ALA A 442 10.66 11.12 -6.38
CA ALA A 442 10.55 10.40 -7.64
C ALA A 442 11.64 10.79 -8.65
N GLY A 443 11.89 12.09 -8.81
CA GLY A 443 12.90 12.62 -9.73
C GLY A 443 14.35 12.32 -9.33
N ARG A 444 14.59 11.97 -8.05
CA ARG A 444 15.91 11.63 -7.51
C ARG A 444 16.21 10.13 -7.52
N GLY A 445 15.34 9.31 -8.10
CA GLY A 445 15.49 7.85 -8.04
C GLY A 445 15.10 7.26 -6.69
N MET A 446 14.18 7.91 -5.95
CA MET A 446 13.58 7.37 -4.72
C MET A 446 12.10 7.05 -4.94
N ARG A 447 11.66 5.86 -4.52
CA ARG A 447 10.24 5.45 -4.57
C ARG A 447 9.74 5.12 -3.18
N PHE A 448 8.44 5.31 -2.96
CA PHE A 448 7.80 5.03 -1.68
C PHE A 448 6.61 4.11 -1.91
N LEU A 449 6.56 3.03 -1.14
CA LEU A 449 5.39 2.20 -0.94
C LEU A 449 4.88 2.47 0.47
N LEU A 450 3.69 3.06 0.56
CA LEU A 450 3.04 3.40 1.82
C LEU A 450 1.98 2.34 2.11
N ALA A 451 2.19 1.49 3.11
CA ALA A 451 1.19 0.51 3.53
C ALA A 451 0.42 1.00 4.75
N VAL A 452 -0.90 1.08 4.61
CA VAL A 452 -1.83 1.58 5.65
C VAL A 452 -3.02 0.64 5.78
N GLN A 453 -3.68 0.65 6.94
CA GLN A 453 -4.90 -0.14 7.16
C GLN A 453 -6.12 0.55 6.54
N ASP A 454 -6.15 1.87 6.61
CA ASP A 454 -7.16 2.75 6.05
C ASP A 454 -6.56 4.15 5.81
N LEU A 455 -7.34 5.03 5.14
CA LEU A 455 -6.92 6.40 4.87
C LEU A 455 -7.03 7.31 6.11
N ALA A 456 -7.82 6.91 7.11
CA ALA A 456 -8.02 7.69 8.33
C ALA A 456 -6.72 7.75 9.16
N GLN A 457 -5.90 6.69 9.15
CA GLN A 457 -4.58 6.70 9.78
C GLN A 457 -3.68 7.82 9.22
N LEU A 458 -3.61 8.00 7.91
CA LEU A 458 -2.85 9.09 7.30
C LEU A 458 -3.45 10.46 7.64
N LYS A 459 -4.78 10.58 7.60
CA LYS A 459 -5.47 11.84 7.93
C LYS A 459 -5.24 12.26 9.38
N ALA A 460 -5.21 11.32 10.31
CA ALA A 460 -4.95 11.60 11.72
C ALA A 460 -3.54 12.17 11.96
N ARG A 461 -2.54 11.66 11.21
CA ARG A 461 -1.14 12.09 11.34
C ARG A 461 -0.83 13.37 10.57
N TYR A 462 -1.27 13.44 9.32
CA TYR A 462 -0.84 14.46 8.36
C TYR A 462 -1.92 15.52 8.07
N LYS A 463 -3.11 15.44 8.69
CA LYS A 463 -4.22 16.39 8.52
C LYS A 463 -4.52 16.62 7.02
N ASP A 464 -4.45 17.86 6.55
CA ASP A 464 -4.72 18.22 5.15
C ASP A 464 -3.64 17.69 4.19
N ALA A 465 -2.39 17.58 4.64
CA ALA A 465 -1.30 17.04 3.84
C ALA A 465 -1.51 15.56 3.47
N ALA A 466 -2.37 14.82 4.20
CA ALA A 466 -2.74 13.45 3.84
C ALA A 466 -3.35 13.36 2.43
N ARG A 467 -4.09 14.39 1.98
CA ARG A 467 -4.64 14.43 0.61
C ARG A 467 -3.52 14.55 -0.42
N THR A 468 -2.52 15.38 -0.16
CA THR A 468 -1.35 15.55 -1.02
C THR A 468 -0.49 14.29 -1.06
N ILE A 469 -0.24 13.64 0.09
CA ILE A 469 0.51 12.38 0.19
C ILE A 469 -0.15 11.29 -0.65
N THR A 470 -1.45 11.08 -0.44
CA THR A 470 -2.21 10.05 -1.17
C THR A 470 -2.39 10.40 -2.65
N GLY A 471 -2.42 11.69 -3.00
CA GLY A 471 -2.45 12.19 -4.38
C GLY A 471 -1.14 11.98 -5.14
N ASN A 472 0.01 12.04 -4.46
CA ASN A 472 1.33 11.72 -5.04
C ASN A 472 1.56 10.22 -5.26
N CYS A 473 0.71 9.36 -4.66
CA CYS A 473 0.71 7.93 -4.94
C CYS A 473 -0.07 7.65 -6.24
N ALA A 474 0.64 7.51 -7.36
CA ALA A 474 0.03 7.29 -8.67
C ALA A 474 -0.67 5.92 -8.77
N THR A 475 -0.19 4.92 -8.02
CA THR A 475 -0.77 3.58 -7.96
C THR A 475 -1.35 3.31 -6.58
N TRP A 476 -2.65 3.02 -6.53
CA TRP A 476 -3.30 2.54 -5.32
C TRP A 476 -3.59 1.05 -5.45
N VAL A 477 -3.20 0.27 -4.45
CA VAL A 477 -3.44 -1.16 -4.35
C VAL A 477 -4.35 -1.39 -3.15
N TYR A 478 -5.59 -1.76 -3.43
CA TYR A 478 -6.58 -2.08 -2.41
C TYR A 478 -6.72 -3.59 -2.22
N LEU A 479 -6.61 -4.04 -0.97
CA LEU A 479 -6.79 -5.43 -0.56
C LEU A 479 -8.08 -5.61 0.26
N SER A 480 -8.23 -4.82 1.32
CA SER A 480 -9.43 -4.80 2.17
C SER A 480 -9.39 -3.64 3.17
N THR A 481 -10.56 -3.19 3.64
CA THR A 481 -10.65 -2.27 4.79
C THR A 481 -12.03 -2.37 5.44
N ALA A 482 -12.09 -2.15 6.76
CA ALA A 482 -13.35 -2.02 7.49
C ALA A 482 -13.87 -0.57 7.53
N ASP A 483 -13.04 0.41 7.19
CA ASP A 483 -13.41 1.82 7.23
C ASP A 483 -14.37 2.20 6.09
N VAL A 484 -15.56 2.66 6.46
CA VAL A 484 -16.65 2.98 5.53
C VAL A 484 -16.30 4.18 4.64
N GLU A 485 -15.60 5.18 5.17
CA GLU A 485 -15.21 6.34 4.37
C GLU A 485 -14.16 5.97 3.33
N THR A 486 -13.17 5.14 3.69
CA THR A 486 -12.23 4.56 2.73
C THR A 486 -12.95 3.74 1.67
N GLN A 487 -13.94 2.91 2.02
CA GLN A 487 -14.74 2.14 1.05
C GLN A 487 -15.48 3.04 0.06
N LYS A 488 -16.09 4.15 0.52
CA LYS A 488 -16.75 5.14 -0.35
C LYS A 488 -15.75 5.81 -1.29
N ILE A 489 -14.55 6.16 -0.80
CA ILE A 489 -13.48 6.74 -1.62
C ILE A 489 -13.03 5.76 -2.70
N ILE A 490 -12.81 4.49 -2.35
CA ILE A 490 -12.42 3.46 -3.31
C ILE A 490 -13.53 3.21 -4.34
N SER A 491 -14.79 3.11 -3.92
CA SER A 491 -15.95 3.00 -4.82
C SER A 491 -15.99 4.18 -5.81
N ALA A 492 -15.86 5.41 -5.33
CA ALA A 492 -15.81 6.60 -6.18
C ALA A 492 -14.64 6.57 -7.17
N LYS A 493 -13.45 6.11 -6.74
CA LYS A 493 -12.27 5.97 -7.61
C LYS A 493 -12.43 4.90 -8.69
N THR A 494 -13.29 3.89 -8.51
CA THR A 494 -13.59 2.91 -9.58
C THR A 494 -14.45 3.49 -10.70
N GLY A 495 -15.08 4.64 -10.47
CA GLY A 495 -15.94 5.32 -11.43
C GLY A 495 -17.34 4.72 -11.52
N GLN A 496 -18.16 5.29 -12.41
CA GLN A 496 -19.53 4.86 -12.68
C GLN A 496 -19.71 4.49 -14.15
N TYR A 497 -20.69 3.64 -14.42
CA TYR A 497 -21.04 3.20 -15.76
C TYR A 497 -22.56 3.10 -15.96
N THR A 498 -22.99 3.22 -17.21
CA THR A 498 -24.39 3.09 -17.57
C THR A 498 -24.84 1.62 -17.56
N VAL A 499 -25.94 1.34 -16.87
CA VAL A 499 -26.63 0.04 -16.85
C VAL A 499 -28.06 0.18 -17.35
N ARG A 500 -28.63 -0.90 -17.89
CA ARG A 500 -30.05 -0.96 -18.28
C ARG A 500 -30.89 -1.28 -17.05
N THR A 501 -31.97 -0.52 -16.85
CA THR A 501 -32.99 -0.80 -15.85
C THR A 501 -34.26 -1.23 -16.55
N GLU A 502 -34.94 -2.23 -15.99
CA GLU A 502 -36.23 -2.71 -16.47
C GLU A 502 -37.25 -2.53 -15.35
N SER A 503 -38.30 -1.77 -15.62
CA SER A 503 -39.43 -1.61 -14.70
C SER A 503 -40.64 -2.34 -15.28
N TYR A 504 -41.12 -3.34 -14.54
CA TYR A 504 -42.32 -4.09 -14.88
C TYR A 504 -43.51 -3.51 -14.13
N SER A 505 -44.50 -3.02 -14.86
CA SER A 505 -45.79 -2.64 -14.29
C SER A 505 -46.85 -3.64 -14.76
N SER A 506 -47.61 -4.18 -13.80
CA SER A 506 -48.76 -5.02 -14.09
C SER A 506 -49.97 -4.45 -13.38
N GLN A 507 -51.07 -4.28 -14.12
CA GLN A 507 -52.34 -3.84 -13.58
C GLN A 507 -53.36 -4.93 -13.88
N VAL A 508 -53.84 -5.60 -12.83
CA VAL A 508 -54.84 -6.66 -12.96
C VAL A 508 -56.22 -6.06 -12.73
N ARG A 509 -57.06 -6.05 -13.76
CA ARG A 509 -58.49 -5.77 -13.65
C ARG A 509 -59.29 -7.06 -13.94
N PRO A 510 -60.53 -7.21 -13.42
CA PRO A 510 -61.30 -8.45 -13.55
C PRO A 510 -61.58 -8.93 -14.99
N ALA A 511 -61.42 -8.06 -16.00
CA ALA A 511 -61.67 -8.38 -17.41
C ALA A 511 -60.49 -8.09 -18.35
N ASP A 512 -59.39 -7.47 -17.89
CA ASP A 512 -58.27 -7.08 -18.74
C ASP A 512 -56.93 -7.21 -18.02
N TYR A 513 -55.98 -7.87 -18.68
CA TYR A 513 -54.58 -7.98 -18.28
C TYR A 513 -53.73 -7.04 -19.15
N SER A 514 -53.17 -5.99 -18.54
CA SER A 514 -52.20 -5.10 -19.19
C SER A 514 -50.86 -5.19 -18.47
N SER A 515 -49.82 -5.55 -19.23
CA SER A 515 -48.43 -5.59 -18.78
C SER A 515 -47.59 -4.62 -19.62
N GLY A 516 -46.95 -3.66 -18.97
CA GLY A 516 -46.00 -2.75 -19.58
C GLY A 516 -44.58 -3.07 -19.12
N THR A 517 -43.62 -3.10 -20.04
CA THR A 517 -42.19 -3.12 -19.71
C THR A 517 -41.59 -1.81 -20.18
N THR A 518 -41.04 -1.02 -19.26
CA THR A 518 -40.30 0.20 -19.59
C THR A 518 -38.82 -0.06 -19.37
N GLU A 519 -38.02 0.08 -20.41
CA GLU A 519 -36.56 0.04 -20.33
C GLU A 519 -36.00 1.45 -20.13
N GLY A 520 -35.09 1.61 -19.17
CA GLY A 520 -34.38 2.84 -18.88
C GLY A 520 -32.87 2.64 -18.82
N LEU A 521 -32.14 3.74 -18.74
CA LEU A 521 -30.71 3.76 -18.46
C LEU A 521 -30.50 4.42 -17.09
N ALA A 522 -29.58 3.88 -16.30
CA ALA A 522 -29.21 4.43 -15.00
C ALA A 522 -27.69 4.37 -14.80
N GLY A 523 -27.16 5.23 -13.92
CA GLY A 523 -25.77 5.19 -13.48
C GLY A 523 -25.57 4.25 -12.30
N ARG A 524 -24.51 3.43 -12.35
CA ARG A 524 -24.08 2.57 -11.25
C ARG A 524 -22.57 2.69 -11.05
N PRO A 525 -22.08 2.83 -9.80
CA PRO A 525 -20.66 2.62 -9.51
C PRO A 525 -20.18 1.27 -10.04
N LEU A 526 -18.93 1.22 -10.54
CA LEU A 526 -18.35 -0.06 -11.00
C LEU A 526 -18.27 -1.05 -9.83
N LEU A 527 -17.87 -0.56 -8.66
CA LEU A 527 -18.03 -1.23 -7.38
C LEU A 527 -18.85 -0.36 -6.44
N LEU A 528 -19.91 -0.91 -5.86
CA LEU A 528 -20.59 -0.30 -4.73
C LEU A 528 -19.71 -0.37 -3.46
N PRO A 529 -19.87 0.52 -2.47
CA PRO A 529 -19.07 0.46 -1.23
C PRO A 529 -19.15 -0.89 -0.51
N ASP A 530 -20.30 -1.57 -0.53
CA ASP A 530 -20.47 -2.91 0.06
C ASP A 530 -19.76 -4.01 -0.75
N GLU A 531 -19.57 -3.81 -2.06
CA GLU A 531 -18.78 -4.69 -2.92
C GLU A 531 -17.28 -4.48 -2.69
N VAL A 532 -16.87 -3.23 -2.42
CA VAL A 532 -15.50 -2.91 -1.97
C VAL A 532 -15.21 -3.60 -0.64
N GLN A 533 -16.12 -3.51 0.34
CA GLN A 533 -15.98 -4.19 1.62
C GLN A 533 -15.81 -5.72 1.47
N ARG A 534 -16.54 -6.33 0.54
CA ARG A 534 -16.51 -7.77 0.26
C ARG A 534 -15.50 -8.16 -0.81
N TRP A 535 -14.50 -7.31 -1.06
CA TRP A 535 -13.45 -7.60 -2.03
C TRP A 535 -12.76 -8.94 -1.71
N PRO A 536 -12.60 -9.85 -2.69
CA PRO A 536 -12.19 -11.20 -2.40
C PRO A 536 -10.72 -11.28 -1.97
N ALA A 537 -10.46 -12.15 -0.99
CA ALA A 537 -9.11 -12.47 -0.58
C ALA A 537 -8.29 -13.06 -1.75
N GLY A 538 -7.01 -12.71 -1.82
CA GLY A 538 -6.12 -13.16 -2.88
C GLY A 538 -6.27 -12.38 -4.19
N TRP A 539 -6.98 -11.24 -4.17
CA TRP A 539 -7.09 -10.32 -5.30
C TRP A 539 -6.71 -8.91 -4.87
N ALA A 540 -6.08 -8.17 -5.77
CA ALA A 540 -5.77 -6.76 -5.62
C ALA A 540 -6.62 -5.92 -6.59
N LEU A 541 -7.19 -4.83 -6.08
CA LEU A 541 -7.80 -3.77 -6.89
C LEU A 541 -6.74 -2.70 -7.15
N ILE A 542 -6.43 -2.46 -8.42
CA ILE A 542 -5.39 -1.51 -8.84
C ILE A 542 -6.05 -0.28 -9.46
N LEU A 543 -5.83 0.87 -8.84
CA LEU A 543 -6.33 2.16 -9.31
C LEU A 543 -5.14 3.03 -9.70
N GLN A 544 -5.11 3.49 -10.95
CA GLN A 544 -4.07 4.36 -11.49
C GLN A 544 -4.73 5.55 -12.18
N ALA A 545 -4.13 6.73 -12.07
CA ALA A 545 -4.63 7.91 -12.76
C ALA A 545 -4.66 7.69 -14.28
N ARG A 546 -5.67 8.25 -14.96
CA ARG A 546 -5.90 8.12 -16.42
C ARG A 546 -6.26 6.71 -16.91
N GLU A 547 -6.35 5.74 -16.01
CA GLU A 547 -6.65 4.36 -16.33
C GLU A 547 -7.96 3.91 -15.69
N ASN A 548 -8.61 2.95 -16.33
CA ASN A 548 -9.71 2.21 -15.72
C ASN A 548 -9.19 1.35 -14.54
N PRO A 549 -10.03 0.97 -13.57
CA PRO A 549 -9.61 0.05 -12.50
C PRO A 549 -9.19 -1.32 -13.08
N ALA A 550 -8.15 -1.92 -12.51
CA ALA A 550 -7.75 -3.29 -12.81
C ALA A 550 -7.93 -4.18 -11.59
N ARG A 551 -8.10 -5.46 -11.85
CA ARG A 551 -8.11 -6.51 -10.84
C ARG A 551 -7.05 -7.52 -11.22
N LEU A 552 -6.19 -7.85 -10.28
CA LEU A 552 -5.13 -8.83 -10.47
C LEU A 552 -5.21 -9.87 -9.35
N PRO A 553 -5.04 -11.16 -9.64
CA PRO A 553 -4.76 -12.13 -8.61
C PRO A 553 -3.49 -11.71 -7.85
N LEU A 554 -3.48 -12.01 -6.56
CA LEU A 554 -2.39 -11.68 -5.65
C LEU A 554 -2.28 -12.81 -4.62
N PRO A 555 -1.72 -13.97 -5.02
CA PRO A 555 -1.59 -15.13 -4.16
C PRO A 555 -0.66 -14.86 -2.97
N ASP A 556 -0.85 -15.62 -1.89
CA ASP A 556 0.07 -15.61 -0.75
C ASP A 556 1.49 -16.02 -1.15
N LEU A 557 2.51 -15.51 -0.44
CA LEU A 557 3.91 -15.84 -0.66
C LEU A 557 4.19 -17.33 -0.81
N SER A 558 3.46 -18.19 -0.09
CA SER A 558 3.61 -19.65 -0.15
C SER A 558 3.41 -20.24 -1.55
N ALA A 559 2.66 -19.57 -2.42
CA ALA A 559 2.46 -19.98 -3.81
C ALA A 559 3.53 -19.41 -4.76
N TRP A 560 4.40 -18.53 -4.28
CA TRP A 560 5.47 -17.95 -5.10
C TRP A 560 6.64 -18.93 -5.22
N PRO A 561 7.28 -19.04 -6.40
CA PRO A 561 8.44 -19.94 -6.57
C PRO A 561 9.59 -19.70 -5.58
N ILE A 562 9.76 -18.45 -5.12
CA ILE A 562 10.81 -18.07 -4.16
C ILE A 562 10.53 -18.54 -2.72
N ALA A 563 9.33 -19.03 -2.40
CA ALA A 563 8.92 -19.35 -1.03
C ALA A 563 9.89 -20.29 -0.31
N GLY A 564 10.48 -21.26 -1.03
CA GLY A 564 11.44 -22.21 -0.48
C GLY A 564 12.82 -21.60 -0.15
N GLU A 565 13.18 -20.47 -0.75
CA GLU A 565 14.46 -19.78 -0.53
C GLU A 565 14.39 -18.71 0.58
N LEU A 566 13.19 -18.18 0.82
CA LEU A 566 12.91 -17.26 1.93
C LEU A 566 12.72 -18.06 3.21
N LYS A 567 13.85 -18.31 3.88
CA LYS A 567 13.88 -19.02 5.16
C LYS A 567 14.12 -18.01 6.28
N PRO A 568 13.42 -18.15 7.42
CA PRO A 568 13.71 -17.36 8.60
C PRO A 568 15.19 -17.49 8.96
N VAL A 569 15.89 -16.36 9.01
CA VAL A 569 17.19 -16.28 9.69
C VAL A 569 16.91 -16.34 11.18
N ALA A 570 17.71 -17.12 11.91
CA ALA A 570 17.66 -17.07 13.36
C ALA A 570 17.88 -15.63 13.79
N ILE A 571 16.95 -15.10 14.56
CA ILE A 571 17.20 -13.89 15.31
C ILE A 571 18.21 -14.31 16.37
N ASP A 572 19.49 -14.05 16.13
CA ASP A 572 20.53 -14.38 17.10
C ASP A 572 20.17 -13.68 18.41
N ASN A 573 20.15 -14.46 19.50
CA ASN A 573 20.13 -13.87 20.83
C ASN A 573 21.51 -13.22 21.01
N PRO A 574 21.57 -11.91 21.24
CA PRO A 574 22.84 -11.22 21.38
C PRO A 574 23.63 -11.82 22.55
N ASP A 575 24.93 -12.09 22.34
CA ASP A 575 25.84 -12.59 23.38
C ASP A 575 25.95 -11.63 24.58
N GLN A 576 25.60 -10.36 24.37
CA GLN A 576 25.63 -9.31 25.38
C GLN A 576 24.33 -9.27 26.18
N GLU A 577 24.31 -9.88 27.36
CA GLU A 577 23.12 -9.94 28.22
C GLU A 577 22.66 -8.55 28.73
N VAL A 578 23.59 -7.61 28.92
CA VAL A 578 23.32 -6.26 29.49
C VAL A 578 23.96 -5.15 28.65
N ILE A 579 23.14 -4.19 28.21
CA ILE A 579 23.60 -2.92 27.64
C ILE A 579 23.96 -1.97 28.78
N ALA A 580 25.20 -1.47 28.80
CA ALA A 580 25.59 -0.36 29.65
C ALA A 580 25.32 0.98 28.94
N ALA A 581 24.83 1.98 29.68
CA ALA A 581 24.68 3.32 29.15
C ALA A 581 26.05 3.88 28.71
N PRO A 582 26.14 4.54 27.54
CA PRO A 582 27.35 5.24 27.16
C PRO A 582 27.60 6.40 28.13
N PRO A 583 28.87 6.75 28.39
CA PRO A 583 29.19 7.88 29.26
C PRO A 583 28.62 9.18 28.68
N VAL A 584 27.85 9.91 29.49
CA VAL A 584 27.33 11.23 29.10
C VAL A 584 28.36 12.31 29.38
N TRP A 585 28.38 13.32 28.54
CA TRP A 585 29.24 14.49 28.74
C TRP A 585 28.50 15.61 29.47
N LEU A 586 29.15 16.16 30.49
CA LEU A 586 28.78 17.42 31.13
C LEU A 586 29.99 18.36 31.10
N PRO A 587 29.79 19.66 30.89
CA PRO A 587 30.86 20.62 30.95
C PRO A 587 31.34 20.78 32.40
N GLY A 588 32.66 20.76 32.60
CA GLY A 588 33.27 21.02 33.91
C GLY A 588 32.92 22.41 34.48
N PRO A 589 33.14 22.64 35.78
CA PRO A 589 32.91 23.94 36.41
C PRO A 589 33.68 25.03 35.67
N PRO A 590 33.12 26.25 35.54
CA PRO A 590 33.79 27.34 34.86
C PRO A 590 35.13 27.63 35.53
N ALA A 591 36.22 27.61 34.75
CA ALA A 591 37.52 28.09 35.20
C ALA A 591 37.40 29.59 35.53
N GLY A 592 37.24 29.92 36.81
CA GLY A 592 37.09 31.31 37.26
C GLY A 592 36.22 31.54 38.50
N GLY A 593 35.92 30.53 39.31
CA GLY A 593 35.46 30.72 40.68
C GLY A 593 36.55 30.33 41.66
N GLU A 594 37.39 31.27 42.08
CA GLU A 594 38.21 31.10 43.28
C GLU A 594 37.28 30.84 44.47
N GLN A 595 37.10 29.57 44.83
CA GLN A 595 36.87 29.23 46.23
C GLN A 595 38.24 29.28 46.90
N ALA A 596 38.45 30.36 47.64
CA ALA A 596 39.53 30.44 48.59
C ALA A 596 39.30 29.36 49.66
N GLU A 597 40.03 28.25 49.58
CA GLU A 597 40.40 27.44 50.73
C GLU A 597 41.74 26.75 50.45
N ALA A 598 42.62 26.82 51.46
CA ALA A 598 44.05 26.61 51.36
C ALA A 598 44.44 25.12 51.41
N GLY A 599 45.51 24.74 50.70
CA GLY A 599 46.29 23.54 51.02
C GLY A 599 46.80 22.72 49.83
N GLU A 600 48.04 22.99 49.43
CA GLU A 600 49.08 22.06 48.92
C GLU A 600 48.83 21.10 47.73
N ASN A 601 49.50 21.43 46.63
CA ASN A 601 50.27 20.55 45.71
C ASN A 601 49.79 19.11 45.44
N SER A 602 49.32 18.85 44.21
CA SER A 602 50.13 18.22 43.13
C SER A 602 49.21 17.88 41.94
N GLY A 603 49.67 18.19 40.73
CA GLY A 603 48.84 18.16 39.53
C GLY A 603 48.62 16.77 38.92
N HIS A 604 47.43 16.55 38.37
CA HIS A 604 47.16 15.93 37.09
C HIS A 604 45.78 16.43 36.60
N SER A 605 45.66 16.61 35.29
CA SER A 605 44.47 17.13 34.60
C SER A 605 43.40 16.04 34.50
N ASP A 606 42.27 16.21 35.18
CA ASP A 606 41.11 15.33 35.04
C ASP A 606 39.92 16.07 34.41
N ILE A 607 39.44 15.50 33.29
CA ILE A 607 38.16 15.79 32.66
C ILE A 607 37.17 14.79 33.27
N ASP A 608 36.16 15.27 33.99
CA ASP A 608 35.18 14.40 34.63
C ASP A 608 34.23 13.78 33.60
N ILE A 609 34.52 12.54 33.21
CA ILE A 609 33.57 11.62 32.57
C ILE A 609 32.81 10.93 33.71
N ILE A 610 31.55 11.31 33.92
CA ILE A 610 30.73 10.67 34.95
C ILE A 610 30.10 9.40 34.37
N SER A 611 30.59 8.24 34.80
CA SER A 611 29.91 6.96 34.61
C SER A 611 28.85 6.78 35.69
N ASN A 612 27.64 7.31 35.48
CA ASN A 612 26.50 6.96 36.31
C ASN A 612 25.24 6.96 35.44
N LEU A 613 24.79 5.75 35.06
CA LEU A 613 23.39 5.31 34.97
C LEU A 613 23.34 3.83 34.60
#